data_AF-W7VU44-F1
#
_entry.id   AF-W7VU44-F1
#
_cell.length_a   1.000
_cell.length_b   1.000
_cell.length_c   1.000
_cell.angle_alpha   90.00
_cell.angle_beta   90.00
_cell.angle_gamma   90.00
#
_symmetry.space_group_name_H-M   'P 1'
#
loop_
_entity.id
_entity.type
_entity.pdbx_description
1 polymer ?
#
loop_
_entity_poly.entity_id
_entity_poly.type
_entity_poly.pdbx_seq_one_letter_code
_entity_poly.pdbx_strand_id
1 'polypeptide(L)'
;MTQIEQPELALSRAPRSITIPIEMIRAKKTAAAAFTLSCDTSGLEDKEIYLALGIDAGYFSNIKKGKATLQADLIARFCEVVGNTIYVEWLAYQVHCTLVVIKTEAERRAEAAEARARQAEQENRLLRDLLQGKVSA
;
A
#
# COMPACT_ATOMS: atom_id res chain seq x y z
N MET A 1 -32.18 2.25 31.00
CA MET A 1 -31.87 3.30 30.02
C MET A 1 -30.48 3.01 29.49
N THR A 2 -30.39 2.27 28.39
CA THR A 2 -29.13 1.92 27.72
C THR A 2 -28.82 3.05 26.74
N GLN A 3 -27.79 3.84 27.04
CA GLN A 3 -27.25 4.83 26.10
C GLN A 3 -26.65 4.07 24.93
N ILE A 4 -27.21 4.28 23.75
CA ILE A 4 -26.66 3.82 22.48
C ILE A 4 -25.54 4.82 22.16
N GLU A 5 -24.28 4.42 22.36
CA GLU A 5 -23.13 5.14 21.83
C GLU A 5 -23.22 5.13 20.30
N GLN A 6 -23.62 6.27 19.73
CA GLN A 6 -23.48 6.50 18.31
C GLN A 6 -21.98 6.58 17.99
N PRO A 7 -21.44 5.74 17.08
CA PRO A 7 -20.09 5.97 16.61
C PRO A 7 -20.12 7.30 15.84
N GLU A 8 -19.42 8.31 16.36
CA GLU A 8 -19.19 9.56 15.65
C GLU A 8 -18.61 9.22 14.27
N LEU A 9 -19.35 9.51 13.20
CA LEU A 9 -18.78 9.46 11.85
C LEU A 9 -17.67 10.50 11.81
N ALA A 10 -16.42 10.05 11.92
CA ALA A 10 -15.28 10.88 11.61
C ALA A 10 -15.44 11.35 10.16
N LEU A 11 -15.83 12.62 9.99
CA LEU A 11 -15.86 13.33 8.71
C LEU A 11 -14.43 13.60 8.23
N SER A 12 -13.53 12.62 8.31
CA SER A 12 -12.20 12.71 7.74
C SER A 12 -12.34 12.64 6.22
N ARG A 13 -11.86 13.67 5.54
CA ARG A 13 -11.85 13.71 4.08
C ARG A 13 -11.07 12.51 3.56
N ALA A 14 -11.59 11.81 2.55
CA ALA A 14 -10.86 10.71 1.93
C ALA A 14 -9.56 11.24 1.30
N PRO A 15 -8.42 10.56 1.48
CA PRO A 15 -7.16 10.97 0.87
C PRO A 15 -7.29 10.89 -0.66
N ARG A 16 -6.67 11.84 -1.37
CA ARG A 16 -6.52 11.75 -2.82
C ARG A 16 -5.36 10.81 -3.11
N SER A 17 -5.64 9.65 -3.69
CA SER A 17 -4.59 8.76 -4.17
C SER A 17 -4.09 9.27 -5.52
N ILE A 18 -2.93 9.92 -5.51
CA ILE A 18 -2.21 10.30 -6.72
C ILE A 18 -1.03 9.35 -6.87
N THR A 19 -0.90 8.72 -8.04
CA THR A 19 0.27 7.88 -8.35
C THR A 19 1.48 8.76 -8.61
N ILE A 20 2.49 8.67 -7.74
CA ILE A 20 3.76 9.39 -7.88
C ILE A 20 4.79 8.44 -8.52
N PRO A 21 5.54 8.88 -9.55
CA PRO A 21 6.62 8.08 -10.12
C PRO A 21 7.67 7.69 -9.08
N ILE A 22 8.12 6.44 -9.11
CA ILE A 22 9.04 5.87 -8.12
C ILE A 22 10.38 6.62 -8.08
N GLU A 23 10.83 7.18 -9.21
CA GLU A 23 12.05 7.97 -9.31
C GLU A 23 11.96 9.25 -8.47
N MET A 24 10.79 9.89 -8.41
CA MET A 24 10.57 11.09 -7.62
C MET A 24 10.61 10.81 -6.12
N ILE A 25 10.19 9.61 -5.72
CA ILE A 25 10.27 9.11 -4.35
C ILE A 25 11.74 8.85 -4.00
N ARG A 26 12.45 8.08 -4.83
CA ARG A 26 13.86 7.72 -4.66
C ARG A 26 14.81 8.93 -4.67
N ALA A 27 14.44 10.00 -5.38
CA ALA A 27 15.21 11.23 -5.44
C ALA A 27 15.20 12.04 -4.13
N LYS A 28 14.34 11.71 -3.16
CA LYS A 28 14.31 12.40 -1.87
C LYS A 28 15.58 12.10 -1.07
N LYS A 29 16.24 13.16 -0.59
CA LYS A 29 17.52 13.06 0.12
C LYS A 29 17.40 12.64 1.58
N THR A 30 16.21 12.79 2.18
CA THR A 30 16.00 12.56 3.62
C THR A 30 14.66 11.90 3.89
N ALA A 31 14.57 11.20 5.03
CA ALA A 31 13.33 10.59 5.52
C ALA A 31 12.22 11.64 5.70
N ALA A 32 12.58 12.82 6.24
CA ALA A 32 11.66 13.94 6.41
C ALA A 32 11.06 14.45 5.09
N ALA A 33 11.86 14.48 4.01
CA ALA A 33 11.39 14.90 2.70
C ALA A 33 10.46 13.85 2.05
N ALA A 34 10.73 12.56 2.28
CA ALA A 34 9.84 11.48 1.84
C ALA A 34 8.53 11.45 2.64
N PHE A 35 8.60 11.64 3.96
CA PHE A 35 7.44 11.77 4.84
C PHE A 35 6.56 12.97 4.45
N THR A 36 7.18 14.12 4.21
CA THR A 36 6.48 15.32 3.77
C THR A 36 5.83 15.11 2.41
N LEU A 37 6.53 14.49 1.45
CA LEU A 37 5.93 14.13 0.15
C LEU A 37 4.69 13.23 0.32
N SER A 38 4.75 12.26 1.23
CA SER A 38 3.63 11.36 1.52
C SER A 38 2.41 12.12 2.07
N CYS A 39 2.63 13.08 2.97
CA CYS A 39 1.58 13.97 3.49
C CYS A 39 1.01 14.87 2.40
N ASP A 40 1.87 15.57 1.65
CA ASP A 40 1.45 16.51 0.60
C ASP A 40 0.64 15.79 -0.50
N THR A 41 1.04 14.57 -0.85
CA THR A 41 0.37 13.75 -1.87
C THR A 41 -1.02 13.30 -1.44
N SER A 42 -1.25 13.08 -0.14
CA SER A 42 -2.58 12.72 0.37
C SER A 42 -3.63 13.83 0.15
N GLY A 43 -3.15 15.07 0.00
CA GLY A 43 -3.94 16.29 -0.04
C GLY A 43 -4.50 16.72 1.32
N LEU A 44 -4.43 15.88 2.36
CA LEU A 44 -4.95 16.17 3.70
C LEU A 44 -4.13 17.27 4.37
N GLU A 45 -4.78 18.03 5.25
CA GLU A 45 -4.07 18.97 6.12
C GLU A 45 -3.28 18.21 7.19
N ASP A 46 -2.15 18.78 7.61
CA ASP A 46 -1.30 18.20 8.66
C ASP A 46 -2.12 17.84 9.91
N LYS A 47 -3.13 18.65 10.26
CA LYS A 47 -4.05 18.43 11.37
C LYS A 47 -4.91 17.20 11.22
N GLU A 48 -5.40 16.91 10.03
CA GLU A 48 -6.19 15.71 9.77
C GLU A 48 -5.31 14.46 9.97
N ILE A 49 -4.04 14.53 9.59
CA ILE A 49 -3.09 13.41 9.68
C ILE A 49 -2.67 13.16 11.14
N TYR A 50 -2.16 14.18 11.85
CA TYR A 50 -1.64 13.94 13.21
C TYR A 50 -2.75 13.57 14.20
N LEU A 51 -3.97 14.08 14.02
CA LEU A 51 -5.12 13.67 14.84
C LEU A 51 -5.52 12.22 14.57
N ALA A 52 -5.57 11.79 13.30
CA ALA A 52 -5.89 10.42 12.94
C ALA A 52 -4.82 9.40 13.39
N LEU A 53 -3.58 9.85 13.56
CA LEU A 53 -2.47 9.08 14.11
C LEU A 53 -2.39 9.09 15.64
N GLY A 54 -3.15 9.96 16.31
CA GLY A 54 -3.06 10.12 17.76
C GLY A 54 -1.73 10.70 18.25
N ILE A 55 -1.04 11.50 17.43
CA ILE A 55 0.23 12.14 17.78
C ILE A 55 0.08 13.65 17.92
N ASP A 56 0.95 14.28 18.71
CA ASP A 56 0.92 15.71 18.90
C ASP A 56 1.48 16.47 17.69
N ALA A 57 0.97 17.70 17.48
CA ALA A 57 1.37 18.55 16.37
C ALA A 57 2.86 18.92 16.39
N GLY A 58 3.47 19.01 17.58
CA GLY A 58 4.89 19.33 17.74
C GLY A 58 5.77 18.20 17.25
N TYR A 59 5.47 16.97 17.65
CA TYR A 59 6.12 15.76 17.17
C TYR A 59 5.95 15.58 15.67
N PHE A 60 4.73 15.76 15.14
CA PHE A 60 4.49 15.73 13.69
C PHE A 60 5.34 16.76 12.93
N SER A 61 5.39 18.00 13.44
CA SER A 61 6.23 19.06 12.88
C SER A 61 7.73 18.70 12.93
N ASN A 62 8.18 18.04 14.00
CA ASN A 62 9.56 17.58 14.14
C ASN A 62 9.91 16.47 13.16
N ILE A 63 8.97 15.57 12.84
CA ILE A 63 9.17 14.55 11.79
C ILE A 63 9.35 15.23 10.42
N LYS A 64 8.47 16.17 10.05
CA LYS A 64 8.59 16.93 8.78
C LYS A 64 9.90 17.72 8.68
N LYS A 65 10.48 18.13 9.81
CA LYS A 65 11.77 18.82 9.90
C LYS A 65 12.98 17.88 10.00
N GLY A 66 12.77 16.56 10.12
CA GLY A 66 13.84 15.57 10.30
C GLY A 66 14.50 15.58 11.68
N LYS A 67 13.83 16.16 12.69
CA LYS A 67 14.26 16.15 14.10
C LYS A 67 13.70 14.98 14.88
N ALA A 68 12.74 14.27 14.32
CA ALA A 68 12.13 13.06 14.86
C ALA A 68 11.84 12.08 13.72
N THR A 69 11.59 10.82 14.07
CA THR A 69 11.21 9.75 13.15
C THR A 69 9.86 9.20 13.58
N LEU A 70 8.98 8.89 12.62
CA LEU A 70 7.72 8.20 12.89
C LEU A 70 7.98 6.86 13.60
N GLN A 71 7.25 6.58 14.68
CA GLN A 71 7.32 5.29 15.37
C GLN A 71 6.93 4.15 14.42
N ALA A 72 7.68 3.05 14.46
CA ALA A 72 7.51 1.94 13.52
C ALA A 72 6.08 1.36 13.56
N ASP A 73 5.50 1.24 14.75
CA ASP A 73 4.15 0.70 14.97
C ASP A 73 3.05 1.57 14.33
N LEU A 74 3.33 2.86 14.08
CA LEU A 74 2.39 3.78 13.43
C LEU A 74 2.49 3.77 11.90
N ILE A 75 3.49 3.09 11.31
CA ILE A 75 3.73 3.14 9.86
C ILE A 75 2.52 2.62 9.07
N ALA A 76 1.95 1.48 9.48
CA ALA A 76 0.80 0.92 8.78
C ALA A 76 -0.39 1.89 8.83
N ARG A 77 -0.70 2.41 10.02
CA ARG A 77 -1.78 3.37 10.21
C ARG A 77 -1.54 4.67 9.44
N PHE A 78 -0.29 5.13 9.38
CA PHE A 78 0.09 6.29 8.58
C PHE A 78 -0.20 6.09 7.11
N CYS A 79 0.22 4.97 6.52
CA CYS A 79 -0.05 4.64 5.12
C CYS A 79 -1.55 4.55 4.81
N GLU A 80 -2.35 4.02 5.74
CA GLU A 80 -3.82 4.03 5.63
C GLU A 80 -4.39 5.45 5.60
N VAL A 81 -3.95 6.31 6.53
CA VAL A 81 -4.45 7.69 6.67
C VAL A 81 -4.09 8.53 5.46
N VAL A 82 -2.84 8.50 5.01
CA VAL A 82 -2.37 9.28 3.86
C VAL A 82 -2.74 8.64 2.51
N GLY A 83 -3.18 7.39 2.51
CA GLY A 83 -3.61 6.65 1.32
C GLY A 83 -2.49 6.35 0.33
N ASN A 84 -1.23 6.29 0.79
CA ASN A 84 -0.07 6.02 -0.05
C ASN A 84 1.09 5.37 0.73
N THR A 85 2.00 4.74 -0.01
CA THR A 85 3.18 4.00 0.51
C THR A 85 4.51 4.74 0.34
N ILE A 86 4.48 6.01 -0.09
CA ILE A 86 5.65 6.80 -0.49
C ILE A 86 6.77 6.79 0.54
N TYR A 87 6.43 6.99 1.82
CA TYR A 87 7.41 7.02 2.89
C TYR A 87 8.11 5.66 3.07
N VAL A 88 7.35 4.57 2.99
CA VAL A 88 7.87 3.20 3.18
C VAL A 88 8.63 2.73 1.94
N GLU A 89 8.21 3.14 0.74
CA GLU A 89 8.96 2.89 -0.49
C GLU A 89 10.33 3.56 -0.46
N TRP A 90 10.40 4.79 0.05
CA TRP A 90 11.67 5.47 0.28
C TRP A 90 12.55 4.71 1.28
N LEU A 91 11.98 4.25 2.40
CA LEU A 91 12.70 3.45 3.40
C LEU A 91 13.24 2.15 2.81
N ALA A 92 12.41 1.43 2.03
CA ALA A 92 12.83 0.21 1.34
C ALA A 92 13.98 0.50 0.36
N TYR A 93 13.92 1.61 -0.36
CA TYR A 93 14.99 2.01 -1.27
C TYR A 93 16.32 2.31 -0.55
N GLN A 94 16.27 2.90 0.65
CA GLN A 94 17.50 3.14 1.45
C GLN A 94 18.23 1.85 1.83
N VAL A 95 17.52 0.72 1.88
CA VAL A 95 18.09 -0.62 2.14
C VAL A 95 18.19 -1.46 0.87
N HIS A 96 18.19 -0.82 -0.31
CA HIS A 96 18.29 -1.47 -1.62
C HIS A 96 17.21 -2.53 -1.89
N CYS A 97 16.01 -2.32 -1.35
CA CYS A 97 14.86 -3.19 -1.50
C CYS A 97 13.70 -2.46 -2.19
N THR A 98 12.68 -3.22 -2.59
CA THR A 98 11.40 -2.68 -3.08
C THR A 98 10.26 -3.29 -2.29
N LEU A 99 9.17 -2.54 -2.14
CA LEU A 99 7.94 -3.08 -1.60
C LEU A 99 7.26 -3.97 -2.65
N VAL A 100 6.74 -5.09 -2.18
CA VAL A 100 5.86 -5.97 -2.96
C VAL A 100 4.61 -6.21 -2.13
N VAL A 101 3.45 -6.22 -2.78
CA VAL A 101 2.20 -6.55 -2.10
C VAL A 101 2.28 -8.00 -1.64
N ILE A 102 2.13 -8.23 -0.34
CA ILE A 102 2.01 -9.57 0.21
C ILE A 102 0.60 -10.06 -0.15
N LYS A 103 0.51 -11.03 -1.06
CA LYS A 103 -0.76 -11.69 -1.36
C LYS A 103 -1.31 -12.31 -0.10
N THR A 104 -2.60 -12.16 0.13
CA THR A 104 -3.29 -12.92 1.17
C THR A 104 -3.16 -14.42 0.87
N GLU A 105 -3.25 -15.25 1.91
CA GLU A 105 -3.18 -16.71 1.74
C GLU A 105 -4.29 -17.23 0.80
N ALA A 106 -5.45 -16.58 0.79
CA ALA A 106 -6.55 -16.87 -0.12
C ALA A 106 -6.18 -16.57 -1.58
N GLU A 107 -5.57 -15.42 -1.86
CA GLU A 107 -5.11 -15.04 -3.20
C GLU A 107 -3.99 -15.96 -3.69
N ARG A 108 -3.07 -16.37 -2.80
CA ARG A 108 -2.01 -17.35 -3.12
C ARG A 108 -2.59 -18.71 -3.50
N ARG A 109 -3.61 -19.18 -2.79
CA ARG A 109 -4.29 -20.46 -3.09
C ARG A 109 -5.13 -20.40 -4.36
N ALA A 110 -5.80 -19.28 -4.60
CA ALA A 110 -6.57 -19.05 -5.82
C ALA A 110 -5.67 -19.09 -7.05
N GLU A 111 -4.53 -18.41 -7.02
CA GLU A 111 -3.56 -18.42 -8.13
C GLU A 111 -2.97 -19.81 -8.37
N ALA A 112 -2.67 -20.57 -7.31
CA ALA A 112 -2.21 -21.96 -7.44
C ALA A 112 -3.31 -22.89 -8.01
N ALA A 113 -4.59 -22.64 -7.70
CA ALA A 113 -5.71 -23.36 -8.28
C ALA A 113 -5.90 -23.00 -9.77
N GLU A 114 -5.82 -21.72 -10.12
CA GLU A 114 -5.90 -21.23 -11.50
C GLU A 114 -4.73 -21.71 -12.36
N ALA A 115 -3.52 -21.80 -11.80
CA ALA A 115 -2.37 -22.34 -12.51
C ALA A 115 -2.57 -23.82 -12.85
N ARG A 116 -3.10 -24.60 -11.90
CA ARG A 116 -3.45 -26.03 -12.13
C ARG A 116 -4.60 -26.19 -13.12
N ALA A 117 -5.63 -25.34 -13.03
CA ALA A 117 -6.73 -25.34 -13.99
C ALA A 117 -6.24 -25.03 -15.41
N ARG A 118 -5.37 -24.02 -15.56
CA ARG A 118 -4.76 -23.67 -16.86
C ARG A 118 -3.89 -24.79 -17.43
N GLN A 119 -3.12 -25.47 -16.61
CA GLN A 119 -2.35 -26.65 -17.05
C GLN A 119 -3.27 -27.78 -17.49
N ALA A 120 -4.28 -28.10 -16.69
CA ALA A 120 -5.25 -29.15 -17.02
C ALA A 120 -6.08 -28.84 -18.28
N GLU A 121 -6.40 -27.56 -18.52
CA GLU A 121 -7.06 -27.09 -19.74
C GLU A 121 -6.16 -27.20 -20.96
N GLN A 122 -4.87 -26.83 -20.83
CA GLN A 122 -3.88 -26.99 -21.90
C GLN A 122 -3.67 -28.46 -22.25
N GLU A 123 -3.51 -29.32 -21.25
CA GLU A 123 -3.38 -30.77 -21.44
C GLU A 123 -4.63 -31.38 -22.06
N ASN A 124 -5.83 -31.02 -21.57
CA ASN A 124 -7.09 -31.47 -22.17
C ASN A 124 -7.23 -31.01 -23.63
N ARG A 125 -6.82 -29.77 -23.93
CA ARG A 125 -6.86 -29.25 -25.29
C ARG A 125 -5.91 -30.02 -26.20
N LEU A 126 -4.67 -30.24 -25.77
CA LEU A 126 -3.69 -31.06 -26.49
C LEU A 126 -4.20 -32.49 -26.73
N LEU A 127 -4.75 -33.14 -25.69
CA LEU A 127 -5.31 -34.48 -25.79
C LEU A 127 -6.51 -34.54 -26.74
N ARG A 128 -7.40 -33.55 -26.68
CA ARG A 128 -8.55 -33.45 -27.60
C ARG A 128 -8.10 -33.20 -29.04
N ASP A 129 -7.10 -32.36 -29.25
CA ASP A 129 -6.56 -32.06 -30.58
C ASP A 129 -5.84 -33.30 -31.18
N LEU A 130 -5.16 -34.10 -30.36
CA LEU A 130 -4.57 -35.39 -30.72
C LEU A 130 -5.64 -36.45 -31.06
N LEU A 131 -6.69 -36.58 -30.22
CA LEU A 131 -7.78 -37.53 -30.43
C LEU A 131 -8.64 -37.21 -31.66
N GLN A 132 -8.80 -35.93 -31.99
CA GLN A 132 -9.53 -35.49 -33.19
C GLN A 132 -8.69 -35.58 -34.48
N GLY A 133 -7.45 -36.08 -34.42
CA GLY A 133 -6.57 -36.19 -35.59
C GLY A 133 -6.19 -34.85 -36.22
N LYS A 134 -6.39 -33.74 -35.49
CA LYS A 134 -6.07 -32.38 -35.96
C LYS A 134 -4.59 -32.03 -35.84
N VAL A 135 -3.78 -32.92 -35.26
CA VAL A 135 -2.33 -32.91 -35.45
C VAL A 135 -2.05 -33.57 -36.80
N SER A 136 -2.35 -32.84 -37.87
CA SER A 136 -1.96 -33.16 -39.24
C SER A 136 -0.74 -32.32 -39.63
N ALA A 137 0.29 -33.01 -40.14
CA ALA A 137 1.41 -32.60 -41.00
C ALA A 137 1.92 -31.15 -40.93
#